data_AF-A0A0G4IKB9-F1
#
_entry.id   AF-A0A0G4IKB9-F1
#
_cell.length_a   1.000
_cell.length_b   1.000
_cell.length_c   1.000
_cell.angle_alpha   90.00
_cell.angle_beta   90.00
_cell.angle_gamma   90.00
#
_symmetry.space_group_name_H-M   'P 1'
#
loop_
_entity.id
_entity.type
_entity.pdbx_description
1 polymer ?
#
loop_
_entity_poly.entity_id
_entity_poly.type
_entity_poly.pdbx_seq_one_letter_code
_entity_poly.pdbx_strand_id
1 'polypeptide(L)'
;MSGAPSINVDSPRTHEAMLRLGVLPDDIRPRTLASFAADNLLPEFQQQRKDVYDRKCQTLIGEIKAERDHVVEEERKEKMRAALKTAGVKSDSEERNRSEAIVAREQARLKKMEEAQKAEFQQFLEYEIKMQATRLANEQKMAKEHELEQQRLREKMERAREWDRQRKAKEEAKYQQELEELRRQELLAQEMFAEAQRQKEKEIAEAKRRKALAVQKEMERIQRQKEHEEELMRMQAQHEAAAREREMEIQKREDERLALLNAKREEQAAVHRAAAEALRQRVERVKEKDRERLEMKKMVFEKKTAKVNRRRARFEAKRAEEIQKDVEESQAHMKKVKDTLLANIQKYEQRKVQFEEKEQKARQRQEQIHYEREREAQRRKEMERMQREERFETIIRQQRAHEYKCKRIQEQILAENEVTKALKLKQAHLIEERRKIAYDARRQKEELAARVDRIKRAGQFNPQTLMREFNLTMPEVNTEKARPTPVPRRPKATQAKSEPEQSDDEEEEANHQRQRRAYRKKRPATSAGAVKAHPAGMSPSDAAKHLGRHASERLRKSRSTPKVGPLSRDSFKRLMECGHAYDIDMTWLPRPVKSESSRIA
;
A
#
# COMPACT_ATOMS: atom_id res chain seq x y z
N MET A 1 10.54 0.22 44.22
CA MET A 1 11.77 0.79 43.64
C MET A 1 12.91 -0.19 43.89
N SER A 2 12.97 -1.27 43.11
CA SER A 2 14.08 -2.23 43.14
C SER A 2 15.35 -1.50 42.72
N GLY A 3 16.37 -1.47 43.59
CA GLY A 3 17.63 -0.79 43.31
C GLY A 3 18.19 -1.26 41.96
N ALA A 4 18.25 -0.33 41.00
CA ALA A 4 18.88 -0.61 39.72
C ALA A 4 20.32 -1.07 40.00
N PRO A 5 20.78 -2.18 39.41
CA PRO A 5 22.08 -2.73 39.74
C PRO A 5 23.18 -1.76 39.29
N SER A 6 23.72 -1.00 40.23
CA SER A 6 24.79 -0.03 39.98
C SER A 6 26.09 -0.76 39.67
N ILE A 7 26.62 -0.58 38.46
CA ILE A 7 27.98 -0.98 38.12
C ILE A 7 28.93 0.08 38.67
N ASN A 8 30.03 -0.37 39.27
CA ASN A 8 31.13 0.52 39.63
C ASN A 8 31.92 0.88 38.36
N VAL A 9 31.61 2.05 37.79
CA VAL A 9 32.18 2.58 36.54
C VAL A 9 33.68 2.87 36.69
N ASP A 10 34.13 3.18 37.92
CA ASP A 10 35.52 3.56 38.20
C ASP A 10 36.49 2.37 38.24
N SER A 11 35.99 1.14 38.14
CA SER A 11 36.85 -0.04 38.09
C SER A 11 37.59 -0.12 36.75
N PRO A 12 38.93 -0.31 36.72
CA PRO A 12 39.69 -0.38 35.47
C PRO A 12 39.18 -1.43 34.48
N ARG A 13 38.69 -2.57 34.99
CA ARG A 13 38.11 -3.65 34.19
C ARG A 13 36.78 -3.27 33.56
N THR A 14 35.97 -2.49 34.28
CA THR A 14 34.73 -1.94 33.75
C THR A 14 35.05 -0.92 32.66
N HIS A 15 36.06 -0.07 32.87
CA HIS A 15 36.51 0.89 31.87
C HIS A 15 37.02 0.18 30.60
N GLU A 16 37.82 -0.87 30.74
CA GLU A 16 38.28 -1.71 29.62
C GLU A 16 37.09 -2.34 28.86
N ALA A 17 36.13 -2.91 29.57
CA ALA A 17 34.91 -3.48 28.98
C ALA A 17 34.11 -2.41 28.20
N MET A 18 34.00 -1.21 28.75
CA MET A 18 33.32 -0.09 28.10
C MET A 18 34.05 0.35 26.82
N LEU A 19 35.38 0.42 26.84
CA LEU A 19 36.20 0.73 25.66
C LEU A 19 36.05 -0.34 24.56
N ARG A 20 36.05 -1.63 24.92
CA ARG A 20 35.83 -2.74 23.99
C ARG A 20 34.47 -2.69 23.32
N LEU A 21 33.43 -2.31 24.07
CA LEU A 21 32.06 -2.15 23.57
C LEU A 21 31.80 -0.79 22.90
N GLY A 22 32.70 0.18 23.03
CA GLY A 22 32.54 1.55 22.53
C GLY A 22 31.49 2.38 23.29
N VAL A 23 31.19 2.02 24.54
CA VAL A 23 30.18 2.68 25.39
C VAL A 23 30.83 3.76 26.23
N LEU A 24 30.24 4.96 26.29
CA LEU A 24 30.74 6.04 27.15
C LEU A 24 30.10 5.98 28.55
N PRO A 25 30.77 6.51 29.60
CA PRO A 25 30.17 6.65 30.93
C PRO A 25 28.85 7.43 30.93
N ASP A 26 28.74 8.44 30.08
CA ASP A 26 27.53 9.26 29.96
C ASP A 26 26.35 8.51 29.30
N ASP A 27 26.60 7.40 28.62
CA ASP A 27 25.58 6.58 27.96
C ASP A 27 24.80 5.73 28.98
N ILE A 28 25.39 5.45 30.15
CA ILE A 28 24.80 4.62 31.22
C ILE A 28 24.40 5.42 32.48
N ARG A 29 24.74 6.72 32.52
CA ARG A 29 24.46 7.57 33.67
C ARG A 29 22.96 7.90 33.75
N PRO A 30 22.28 7.69 34.89
CA PRO A 30 20.86 8.02 35.00
C PRO A 30 20.63 9.51 34.74
N ARG A 31 19.64 9.82 33.90
CA ARG A 31 19.28 11.20 33.52
C ARG A 31 17.89 11.55 34.06
N THR A 32 17.68 12.81 34.41
CA THR A 32 16.39 13.31 34.89
C THR A 32 15.42 13.49 33.72
N LEU A 33 14.11 13.54 33.99
CA LEU A 33 13.12 13.82 32.93
C LEU A 33 13.42 15.12 32.19
N ALA A 34 13.91 16.15 32.91
CA ALA A 34 14.20 17.46 32.35
C ALA A 34 15.23 17.44 31.21
N SER A 35 16.19 16.51 31.21
CA SER A 35 17.18 16.44 30.13
C SER A 35 16.61 15.95 28.79
N PHE A 36 15.41 15.35 28.81
CA PHE A 36 14.72 14.89 27.60
C PHE A 36 13.68 15.90 27.09
N ALA A 37 13.55 17.05 27.77
CA ALA A 37 12.68 18.13 27.30
C ALA A 37 13.18 18.67 25.96
N ALA A 38 12.26 18.89 25.04
CA ALA A 38 12.53 19.57 23.77
C ALA A 38 11.39 20.57 23.51
N ASP A 39 11.69 21.60 22.72
CA ASP A 39 10.73 22.65 22.40
C ASP A 39 9.47 22.05 21.76
N ASN A 40 8.30 22.39 22.32
CA ASN A 40 6.98 21.90 21.89
C ASN A 40 6.78 20.38 22.01
N LEU A 41 7.59 19.67 22.79
CA LEU A 41 7.41 18.24 23.03
C LEU A 41 6.32 17.98 24.08
N LEU A 42 5.35 17.12 23.75
CA LEU A 42 4.34 16.70 24.73
C LEU A 42 4.99 15.92 25.89
N PRO A 43 4.52 16.10 27.14
CA PRO A 43 5.04 15.37 28.30
C PRO A 43 5.00 13.84 28.15
N GLU A 44 4.00 13.31 27.43
CA GLU A 44 3.91 11.88 27.08
C GLU A 44 5.16 11.39 26.35
N PHE A 45 5.68 12.15 25.39
CA PHE A 45 6.87 11.78 24.62
C PHE A 45 8.16 11.96 25.39
N GLN A 46 8.23 12.97 26.26
CA GLN A 46 9.37 13.17 27.15
C GLN A 46 9.53 11.96 28.08
N GLN A 47 8.42 11.48 28.66
CA GLN A 47 8.39 10.25 29.45
C GLN A 47 8.83 9.05 28.60
N GLN A 48 8.29 8.92 27.40
CA GLN A 48 8.62 7.81 26.49
C GLN A 48 10.12 7.79 26.12
N ARG A 49 10.72 8.94 25.83
CA ARG A 49 12.17 9.07 25.57
C ARG A 49 13.00 8.60 26.77
N LYS A 50 12.60 9.00 27.98
CA LYS A 50 13.26 8.54 29.20
C LYS A 50 13.12 7.02 29.37
N ASP A 51 11.93 6.46 29.19
CA ASP A 51 11.71 5.02 29.33
C ASP A 51 12.56 4.21 28.33
N VAL A 52 12.69 4.71 27.10
CA VAL A 52 13.58 4.13 26.07
C VAL A 52 15.04 4.23 26.51
N TYR A 53 15.47 5.38 27.00
CA TYR A 53 16.82 5.59 27.53
C TYR A 53 17.14 4.66 28.70
N ASP A 54 16.23 4.54 29.67
CA ASP A 54 16.40 3.68 30.85
C ASP A 54 16.51 2.20 30.46
N ARG A 55 15.69 1.73 29.51
CA ARG A 55 15.79 0.37 28.95
C ARG A 55 17.12 0.16 28.23
N LYS A 56 17.56 1.15 27.45
CA LYS A 56 18.86 1.10 26.76
C LYS A 56 20.00 1.04 27.77
N CYS A 57 19.98 1.87 28.81
CA CYS A 57 20.96 1.85 29.89
C CYS A 57 21.04 0.48 30.55
N GLN A 58 19.91 -0.14 30.88
CA GLN A 58 19.88 -1.48 31.48
C GLN A 58 20.50 -2.54 30.56
N THR A 59 20.20 -2.48 29.26
CA THR A 59 20.82 -3.38 28.27
C THR A 59 22.33 -3.17 28.20
N LEU A 60 22.81 -1.93 28.11
CA LEU A 60 24.24 -1.60 28.07
C LEU A 60 24.96 -2.02 29.35
N ILE A 61 24.34 -1.82 30.51
CA ILE A 61 24.84 -2.29 31.81
C ILE A 61 24.98 -3.83 31.79
N GLY A 62 24.02 -4.54 31.23
CA GLY A 62 24.11 -6.00 31.04
C GLY A 62 25.28 -6.41 30.14
N GLU A 63 25.43 -5.75 28.99
CA GLU A 63 26.54 -5.98 28.05
C GLU A 63 27.90 -5.70 28.69
N ILE A 64 28.04 -4.58 29.43
CA ILE A 64 29.29 -4.21 30.12
C ILE A 64 29.66 -5.24 31.18
N LYS A 65 28.69 -5.80 31.91
CA LYS A 65 28.97 -6.86 32.90
C LYS A 65 29.51 -8.11 32.24
N ALA A 66 28.86 -8.57 31.17
CA ALA A 66 29.30 -9.74 30.43
C ALA A 66 30.72 -9.55 29.86
N GLU A 67 31.01 -8.39 29.27
CA GLU A 67 32.33 -8.09 28.74
C GLU A 67 33.38 -7.90 29.85
N ARG A 68 33.01 -7.33 30.99
CA ARG A 68 33.89 -7.25 32.17
C ARG A 68 34.28 -8.64 32.66
N ASP A 69 33.34 -9.57 32.74
CA ASP A 69 33.62 -10.93 33.15
C ASP A 69 34.57 -11.61 32.13
N HIS A 70 34.38 -11.33 30.83
CA HIS A 70 35.31 -11.76 29.78
C HIS A 70 36.73 -11.19 29.96
N VAL A 71 36.86 -9.89 30.26
CA VAL A 71 38.16 -9.26 30.58
C VAL A 71 38.83 -9.93 31.78
N VAL A 72 38.06 -10.23 32.84
CA VAL A 72 38.58 -10.92 34.03
C VAL A 72 39.06 -12.33 33.69
N GLU A 73 38.34 -13.06 32.84
CA GLU A 73 38.74 -14.38 32.38
C GLU A 73 40.00 -14.34 31.51
N GLU A 74 40.13 -13.36 30.60
CA GLU A 74 41.34 -13.15 29.82
C GLU A 74 42.55 -12.87 30.71
N GLU A 75 42.43 -11.94 31.68
CA GLU A 75 43.50 -11.67 32.65
C GLU A 75 43.89 -12.94 33.43
N ARG A 76 42.91 -13.78 33.79
CA ARG A 76 43.15 -15.04 34.50
C ARG A 76 43.89 -16.05 33.62
N LYS A 77 43.50 -16.17 32.35
CA LYS A 77 44.18 -17.04 31.36
C LYS A 77 45.60 -16.55 31.09
N GLU A 78 45.82 -15.24 30.97
CA GLU A 78 47.15 -14.65 30.80
C GLU A 78 48.06 -14.89 32.01
N LYS A 79 47.55 -14.69 33.23
CA LYS A 79 48.29 -15.01 34.46
C LYS A 79 48.65 -16.50 34.54
N MET A 80 47.74 -17.39 34.15
CA MET A 80 48.02 -18.83 34.07
C MET A 80 49.11 -19.14 33.04
N ARG A 81 49.05 -18.55 31.83
CA ARG A 81 50.09 -18.70 30.79
C ARG A 81 51.44 -18.15 31.26
N ALA A 82 51.45 -17.00 31.94
CA ALA A 82 52.67 -16.41 32.49
C ALA A 82 53.25 -17.27 33.62
N ALA A 83 52.41 -17.84 34.48
CA ALA A 83 52.81 -18.78 35.53
C ALA A 83 53.42 -20.07 34.94
N LEU A 84 52.84 -20.62 33.86
CA LEU A 84 53.43 -21.78 33.16
C LEU A 84 54.83 -21.44 32.58
N LYS A 85 55.00 -20.25 32.01
CA LYS A 85 56.30 -19.80 31.48
C LYS A 85 57.35 -19.61 32.58
N THR A 86 56.95 -19.12 33.75
CA THR A 86 57.85 -18.91 34.90
C THR A 86 58.15 -20.19 35.67
N ALA A 87 57.23 -21.17 35.66
CA ALA A 87 57.43 -22.50 36.25
C ALA A 87 58.50 -23.35 35.53
N GLY A 88 59.15 -22.83 34.50
CA GLY A 88 60.40 -23.39 34.00
C GLY A 88 60.27 -24.77 33.36
N VAL A 89 59.09 -25.10 32.78
CA VAL A 89 58.97 -26.20 31.82
C VAL A 89 59.70 -25.77 30.54
N LYS A 90 61.03 -25.78 30.64
CA LYS A 90 61.93 -25.73 29.50
C LYS A 90 61.70 -27.04 28.77
N SER A 91 61.05 -26.96 27.61
CA SER A 91 61.17 -28.01 26.62
C SER A 91 62.65 -28.09 26.22
N ASP A 92 63.41 -28.93 26.94
CA ASP A 92 64.82 -29.26 26.66
C ASP A 92 65.02 -29.93 25.28
N SER A 93 63.94 -30.11 24.52
CA SER A 93 63.96 -30.56 23.12
C SER A 93 64.43 -29.47 22.13
N GLU A 94 64.40 -28.18 22.50
CA GLU A 94 64.64 -27.10 21.53
C GLU A 94 66.11 -26.71 21.33
N GLU A 95 67.04 -27.11 22.21
CA GLU A 95 68.44 -26.66 22.14
C GLU A 95 69.36 -27.54 21.30
N ARG A 96 69.18 -28.87 21.31
CA ARG A 96 69.93 -29.79 20.44
C ARG A 96 69.47 -29.75 18.98
N ASN A 97 68.29 -29.19 18.73
CA ASN A 97 67.74 -29.00 17.39
C ASN A 97 68.18 -27.69 16.73
N ARG A 98 68.96 -26.79 17.34
CA ARG A 98 69.17 -25.46 16.75
C ARG A 98 69.99 -25.45 15.45
N SER A 99 70.89 -26.38 15.17
CA SER A 99 71.64 -26.40 13.89
C SER A 99 70.90 -27.16 12.78
N GLU A 100 70.32 -28.32 13.08
CA GLU A 100 69.52 -29.12 12.13
C GLU A 100 68.09 -28.59 11.96
N ALA A 101 67.48 -28.00 12.99
CA ALA A 101 66.17 -27.34 12.89
C ALA A 101 66.24 -25.88 12.44
N ILE A 102 67.41 -25.25 12.30
CA ILE A 102 67.53 -24.03 11.48
C ILE A 102 67.44 -24.41 9.99
N VAL A 103 68.11 -25.48 9.56
CA VAL A 103 68.04 -25.98 8.17
C VAL A 103 66.67 -26.61 7.88
N ALA A 104 66.12 -27.40 8.80
CA ALA A 104 64.76 -27.94 8.68
C ALA A 104 63.70 -26.84 8.85
N ARG A 105 63.93 -25.76 9.63
CA ARG A 105 63.05 -24.58 9.61
C ARG A 105 63.10 -23.87 8.29
N GLU A 106 64.27 -23.67 7.67
CA GLU A 106 64.39 -23.04 6.36
C GLU A 106 63.68 -23.88 5.29
N GLN A 107 63.91 -25.19 5.26
CA GLN A 107 63.20 -26.11 4.36
C GLN A 107 61.69 -26.20 4.66
N ALA A 108 61.27 -26.15 5.92
CA ALA A 108 59.86 -26.07 6.30
C ALA A 108 59.26 -24.69 6.01
N ARG A 109 60.06 -23.61 6.00
CA ARG A 109 59.64 -22.28 5.60
C ARG A 109 59.43 -22.23 4.10
N LEU A 110 60.33 -22.82 3.31
CA LEU A 110 60.18 -22.98 1.87
C LEU A 110 58.99 -23.87 1.52
N LYS A 111 58.81 -25.01 2.20
CA LYS A 111 57.61 -25.85 2.00
C LYS A 111 56.32 -25.16 2.45
N LYS A 112 56.31 -24.43 3.58
CA LYS A 112 55.17 -23.58 3.96
C LYS A 112 54.93 -22.47 2.95
N MET A 113 55.96 -21.93 2.33
CA MET A 113 55.82 -20.91 1.29
C MET A 113 55.25 -21.51 0.01
N GLU A 114 55.68 -22.71 -0.39
CA GLU A 114 55.11 -23.45 -1.52
C GLU A 114 53.66 -23.92 -1.24
N GLU A 115 53.37 -24.35 -0.01
CA GLU A 115 52.02 -24.73 0.42
C GLU A 115 51.11 -23.51 0.54
N ALA A 116 51.62 -22.37 1.02
CA ALA A 116 50.91 -21.10 1.03
C ALA A 116 50.64 -20.60 -0.40
N GLN A 117 51.62 -20.70 -1.32
CA GLN A 117 51.43 -20.38 -2.73
C GLN A 117 50.43 -21.33 -3.40
N LYS A 118 50.45 -22.63 -3.09
CA LYS A 118 49.46 -23.60 -3.58
C LYS A 118 48.08 -23.35 -2.98
N ALA A 119 47.99 -22.94 -1.72
CA ALA A 119 46.74 -22.58 -1.05
C ALA A 119 46.18 -21.25 -1.58
N GLU A 120 47.02 -20.26 -1.87
CA GLU A 120 46.63 -19.01 -2.54
C GLU A 120 46.15 -19.30 -3.97
N PHE A 121 46.84 -20.19 -4.70
CA PHE A 121 46.42 -20.61 -6.03
C PHE A 121 45.11 -21.40 -6.00
N GLN A 122 44.92 -22.26 -4.99
CA GLN A 122 43.65 -22.96 -4.74
C GLN A 122 42.54 -22.01 -4.34
N GLN A 123 42.79 -21.03 -3.47
CA GLN A 123 41.82 -19.99 -3.09
C GLN A 123 41.45 -19.13 -4.29
N PHE A 124 42.41 -18.82 -5.17
CA PHE A 124 42.17 -18.12 -6.43
C PHE A 124 41.30 -18.96 -7.38
N LEU A 125 41.60 -20.24 -7.56
CA LEU A 125 40.78 -21.18 -8.33
C LEU A 125 39.38 -21.35 -7.75
N GLU A 126 39.24 -21.50 -6.42
CA GLU A 126 37.97 -21.59 -5.73
C GLU A 126 37.16 -20.29 -5.86
N TYR A 127 37.83 -19.14 -5.81
CA TYR A 127 37.22 -17.84 -6.05
C TYR A 127 36.72 -17.72 -7.50
N GLU A 128 37.52 -18.12 -8.48
CA GLU A 128 37.15 -18.11 -9.90
C GLU A 128 35.96 -19.05 -10.17
N ILE A 129 36.00 -20.27 -9.62
CA ILE A 129 34.91 -21.26 -9.71
C ILE A 129 33.65 -20.72 -9.03
N LYS A 130 33.76 -20.13 -7.84
CA LYS A 130 32.62 -19.57 -7.11
C LYS A 130 32.04 -18.35 -7.81
N MET A 131 32.88 -17.53 -8.43
CA MET A 131 32.45 -16.39 -9.24
C MET A 131 31.70 -16.87 -10.48
N GLN A 132 32.20 -17.87 -11.20
CA GLN A 132 31.51 -18.47 -12.34
C GLN A 132 30.19 -19.15 -11.93
N ALA A 133 30.18 -19.89 -10.82
CA ALA A 133 28.95 -20.47 -10.27
C ALA A 133 27.92 -19.40 -9.87
N THR A 134 28.38 -18.26 -9.35
CA THR A 134 27.51 -17.13 -9.01
C THR A 134 26.97 -16.44 -10.26
N ARG A 135 27.78 -16.30 -11.32
CA ARG A 135 27.33 -15.78 -12.64
C ARG A 135 26.26 -16.69 -13.24
N LEU A 136 26.52 -18.00 -13.31
CA LEU A 136 25.54 -18.99 -13.80
C LEU A 136 24.26 -19.02 -12.95
N ALA A 137 24.37 -18.93 -11.62
CA ALA A 137 23.21 -18.88 -10.72
C ALA A 137 22.39 -17.59 -10.89
N ASN A 138 23.06 -16.46 -11.16
CA ASN A 138 22.38 -15.19 -11.43
C ASN A 138 21.73 -15.20 -12.82
N GLU A 139 22.40 -15.73 -13.85
CA GLU A 139 21.82 -15.92 -15.18
C GLU A 139 20.58 -16.83 -15.13
N GLN A 140 20.63 -17.94 -14.38
CA GLN A 140 19.48 -18.81 -14.17
C GLN A 140 18.34 -18.14 -13.40
N LYS A 141 18.65 -17.27 -12.43
CA LYS A 141 17.62 -16.48 -11.72
C LYS A 141 16.98 -15.45 -12.63
N MET A 142 17.79 -14.72 -13.42
CA MET A 142 17.30 -13.76 -14.40
C MET A 142 16.45 -14.45 -15.48
N ALA A 143 16.84 -15.63 -15.94
CA ALA A 143 16.05 -16.43 -16.89
C ALA A 143 14.70 -16.83 -16.28
N LYS A 144 14.68 -17.33 -15.04
CA LYS A 144 13.44 -17.68 -14.33
C LYS A 144 12.55 -16.48 -14.04
N GLU A 145 13.13 -15.35 -13.64
CA GLU A 145 12.39 -14.10 -13.43
C GLU A 145 11.79 -13.58 -14.74
N HIS A 146 12.56 -13.63 -15.84
CA HIS A 146 12.07 -13.27 -17.17
C HIS A 146 10.94 -14.19 -17.66
N GLU A 147 11.04 -15.50 -17.45
CA GLU A 147 9.94 -16.43 -17.74
C GLU A 147 8.68 -16.13 -16.92
N LEU A 148 8.86 -15.81 -15.63
CA LEU A 148 7.75 -15.50 -14.71
C LEU A 148 7.12 -14.14 -15.03
N GLU A 149 7.91 -13.16 -15.50
CA GLU A 149 7.42 -11.89 -16.02
C GLU A 149 6.66 -12.07 -17.34
N GLN A 150 7.15 -12.90 -18.25
CA GLN A 150 6.42 -13.26 -19.47
C GLN A 150 5.09 -13.96 -19.16
N GLN A 151 5.06 -14.85 -18.16
CA GLN A 151 3.81 -15.46 -17.68
C GLN A 151 2.87 -14.42 -17.07
N ARG A 152 3.37 -13.50 -16.24
CA ARG A 152 2.58 -12.40 -15.68
C ARG A 152 2.05 -11.46 -16.76
N LEU A 153 2.80 -11.23 -17.83
CA LEU A 153 2.37 -10.44 -18.99
C LEU A 153 1.28 -11.17 -19.78
N ARG A 154 1.41 -12.48 -19.98
CA ARG A 154 0.36 -13.32 -20.59
C ARG A 154 -0.92 -13.32 -19.75
N GLU A 155 -0.81 -13.52 -18.44
CA GLU A 155 -1.97 -13.45 -17.53
C GLU A 155 -2.63 -12.05 -17.51
N LYS A 156 -1.84 -10.97 -17.55
CA LYS A 156 -2.39 -9.61 -17.65
C LYS A 156 -3.13 -9.39 -18.97
N MET A 157 -2.58 -9.89 -20.08
CA MET A 157 -3.24 -9.87 -21.39
C MET A 157 -4.53 -10.68 -21.42
N GLU A 158 -4.55 -11.86 -20.80
CA GLU A 158 -5.74 -12.70 -20.71
C GLU A 158 -6.81 -12.06 -19.83
N ARG A 159 -6.46 -11.54 -18.65
CA ARG A 159 -7.39 -10.80 -17.78
C ARG A 159 -7.93 -9.53 -18.44
N ALA A 160 -7.13 -8.84 -19.25
CA ALA A 160 -7.58 -7.70 -20.04
C ALA A 160 -8.61 -8.13 -21.12
N ARG A 161 -8.33 -9.22 -21.85
CA ARG A 161 -9.26 -9.80 -22.83
C ARG A 161 -10.56 -10.28 -22.19
N GLU A 162 -10.49 -10.90 -21.01
CA GLU A 162 -11.68 -11.32 -20.25
C GLU A 162 -12.48 -10.12 -19.75
N TRP A 163 -11.82 -9.06 -19.30
CA TRP A 163 -12.49 -7.83 -18.87
C TRP A 163 -13.19 -7.12 -20.04
N ASP A 164 -12.55 -7.08 -21.22
CA ASP A 164 -13.17 -6.55 -22.44
C ASP A 164 -14.36 -7.41 -22.90
N ARG A 165 -14.27 -8.74 -22.80
CA ARG A 165 -15.41 -9.64 -23.05
C ARG A 165 -16.55 -9.40 -22.08
N GLN A 166 -16.26 -9.23 -20.78
CA GLN A 166 -17.28 -8.92 -19.77
C GLN A 166 -17.89 -7.53 -19.95
N ARG A 167 -17.11 -6.56 -20.41
CA ARG A 167 -17.59 -5.22 -20.73
C ARG A 167 -18.52 -5.24 -21.93
N LYS A 168 -18.13 -5.90 -23.02
CA LYS A 168 -18.98 -6.10 -24.21
C LYS A 168 -20.27 -6.85 -23.86
N ALA A 169 -20.19 -7.93 -23.10
CA ALA A 169 -21.38 -8.67 -22.66
C ALA A 169 -22.32 -7.82 -21.78
N LYS A 170 -21.77 -6.91 -20.95
CA LYS A 170 -22.58 -5.96 -20.16
C LYS A 170 -23.19 -4.85 -21.00
N GLU A 171 -22.48 -4.37 -22.01
CA GLU A 171 -22.99 -3.37 -22.96
C GLU A 171 -24.08 -3.99 -23.85
N GLU A 172 -23.91 -5.24 -24.31
CA GLU A 172 -24.92 -6.02 -25.03
C GLU A 172 -26.15 -6.32 -24.15
N ALA A 173 -25.95 -6.68 -22.87
CA ALA A 173 -27.06 -6.90 -21.94
C ALA A 173 -27.84 -5.60 -21.63
N LYS A 174 -27.15 -4.46 -21.54
CA LYS A 174 -27.80 -3.14 -21.41
C LYS A 174 -28.57 -2.77 -22.66
N TYR A 175 -28.00 -3.03 -23.84
CA TYR A 175 -28.69 -2.80 -25.10
C TYR A 175 -29.95 -3.65 -25.22
N GLN A 176 -29.91 -4.92 -24.78
CA GLN A 176 -31.09 -5.78 -24.72
C GLN A 176 -32.13 -5.28 -23.70
N GLN A 177 -31.70 -4.81 -22.53
CA GLN A 177 -32.59 -4.20 -21.53
C GLN A 177 -33.23 -2.91 -22.03
N GLU A 178 -32.48 -2.04 -22.70
CA GLU A 178 -33.00 -0.82 -23.31
C GLU A 178 -34.00 -1.13 -24.42
N LEU A 179 -33.77 -2.18 -25.22
CA LEU A 179 -34.70 -2.64 -26.25
C LEU A 179 -35.99 -3.24 -25.65
N GLU A 180 -35.89 -3.96 -24.53
CA GLU A 180 -37.04 -4.45 -23.78
C GLU A 180 -37.80 -3.34 -23.06
N GLU A 181 -37.11 -2.32 -22.55
CA GLU A 181 -37.72 -1.13 -21.95
C GLU A 181 -38.43 -0.27 -23.00
N LEU A 182 -37.87 -0.12 -24.20
CA LEU A 182 -38.54 0.49 -25.35
C LEU A 182 -39.82 -0.27 -25.72
N ARG A 183 -39.77 -1.61 -25.79
CA ARG A 183 -40.98 -2.43 -26.02
C ARG A 183 -42.01 -2.30 -24.91
N ARG A 184 -41.59 -2.20 -23.65
CA ARG A 184 -42.50 -1.95 -22.51
C ARG A 184 -43.10 -0.55 -22.56
N GLN A 185 -42.33 0.46 -22.98
CA GLN A 185 -42.81 1.82 -23.18
C GLN A 185 -43.77 1.90 -24.37
N GLU A 186 -43.55 1.16 -25.45
CA GLU A 186 -44.48 1.05 -26.57
C GLU A 186 -45.79 0.37 -26.17
N LEU A 187 -45.73 -0.70 -25.37
CA LEU A 187 -46.92 -1.35 -24.82
C LEU A 187 -47.70 -0.44 -23.86
N LEU A 188 -47.00 0.23 -22.94
CA LEU A 188 -47.60 1.24 -22.07
C LEU A 188 -48.16 2.43 -22.85
N ALA A 189 -47.50 2.86 -23.94
CA ALA A 189 -48.00 3.92 -24.80
C ALA A 189 -49.23 3.46 -25.61
N GLN A 190 -49.30 2.20 -26.03
CA GLN A 190 -50.48 1.62 -26.68
C GLN A 190 -51.64 1.45 -25.70
N GLU A 191 -51.38 1.02 -24.47
CA GLU A 191 -52.39 0.95 -23.39
C GLU A 191 -52.90 2.35 -23.02
N MET A 192 -52.01 3.33 -22.86
CA MET A 192 -52.36 4.74 -22.62
C MET A 192 -53.07 5.36 -23.82
N PHE A 193 -52.75 4.96 -25.06
CA PHE A 193 -53.46 5.41 -26.27
C PHE A 193 -54.86 4.78 -26.38
N ALA A 194 -55.03 3.51 -26.01
CA ALA A 194 -56.33 2.83 -25.96
C ALA A 194 -57.21 3.35 -24.81
N GLU A 195 -56.63 3.65 -23.64
CA GLU A 195 -57.32 4.32 -22.54
C GLU A 195 -57.66 5.77 -22.88
N ALA A 196 -56.77 6.50 -23.55
CA ALA A 196 -57.06 7.84 -24.07
C ALA A 196 -58.12 7.83 -25.17
N GLN A 197 -58.19 6.79 -26.02
CA GLN A 197 -59.30 6.62 -26.97
C GLN A 197 -60.62 6.33 -26.26
N ARG A 198 -60.64 5.48 -25.22
CA ARG A 198 -61.84 5.22 -24.41
C ARG A 198 -62.30 6.43 -23.59
N GLN A 199 -61.36 7.24 -23.11
CA GLN A 199 -61.66 8.52 -22.45
C GLN A 199 -62.15 9.56 -23.47
N LYS A 200 -61.53 9.67 -24.65
CA LYS A 200 -62.01 10.51 -25.75
C LYS A 200 -63.38 10.09 -26.26
N GLU A 201 -63.73 8.80 -26.31
CA GLU A 201 -65.07 8.34 -26.69
C GLU A 201 -66.13 8.70 -25.65
N LYS A 202 -65.80 8.62 -24.35
CA LYS A 202 -66.66 9.08 -23.25
C LYS A 202 -66.83 10.60 -23.25
N GLU A 203 -65.74 11.33 -23.49
CA GLU A 203 -65.77 12.79 -23.66
C GLU A 203 -66.49 13.22 -24.95
N ILE A 204 -66.41 12.44 -26.05
CA ILE A 204 -67.16 12.67 -27.29
C ILE A 204 -68.65 12.36 -27.09
N ALA A 205 -69.03 11.38 -26.27
CA ALA A 205 -70.42 11.09 -25.93
C ALA A 205 -71.04 12.18 -25.03
N GLU A 206 -70.28 12.70 -24.05
CA GLU A 206 -70.71 13.82 -23.21
C GLU A 206 -70.65 15.16 -23.94
N ALA A 207 -69.66 15.37 -24.82
CA ALA A 207 -69.59 16.52 -25.71
C ALA A 207 -70.67 16.48 -26.79
N LYS A 208 -71.11 15.31 -27.28
CA LYS A 208 -72.28 15.20 -28.17
C LYS A 208 -73.58 15.59 -27.46
N ARG A 209 -73.73 15.29 -26.17
CA ARG A 209 -74.87 15.76 -25.35
C ARG A 209 -74.82 17.28 -25.06
N ARG A 210 -73.64 17.86 -24.85
CA ARG A 210 -73.46 19.32 -24.67
C ARG A 210 -73.53 20.10 -25.99
N LYS A 211 -73.07 19.53 -27.11
CA LYS A 211 -73.15 20.11 -28.46
C LYS A 211 -74.57 20.06 -29.03
N ALA A 212 -75.39 19.05 -28.73
CA ALA A 212 -76.79 19.01 -29.18
C ALA A 212 -77.66 20.19 -28.65
N LEU A 213 -77.36 20.69 -27.45
CA LEU A 213 -78.03 21.87 -26.85
C LEU A 213 -77.42 23.22 -27.26
N ALA A 214 -76.16 23.23 -27.73
CA ALA A 214 -75.50 24.43 -28.27
C ALA A 214 -75.77 24.62 -29.79
N VAL A 215 -75.89 23.52 -30.54
CA VAL A 215 -76.19 23.52 -32.00
C VAL A 215 -77.59 24.06 -32.30
N GLN A 216 -78.57 23.90 -31.41
CA GLN A 216 -79.89 24.56 -31.56
C GLN A 216 -79.83 26.10 -31.45
N LYS A 217 -78.79 26.66 -30.81
CA LYS A 217 -78.58 28.12 -30.68
C LYS A 217 -77.58 28.69 -31.71
N GLU A 218 -76.77 27.84 -32.34
CA GLU A 218 -75.85 28.23 -33.42
C GLU A 218 -76.46 28.12 -34.82
N MET A 219 -77.42 27.20 -35.03
CA MET A 219 -78.14 27.03 -36.31
C MET A 219 -79.00 28.24 -36.70
N GLU A 220 -79.37 29.11 -35.75
CA GLU A 220 -80.10 30.37 -35.99
C GLU A 220 -79.17 31.54 -36.39
N ARG A 221 -77.87 31.44 -36.09
CA ARG A 221 -76.84 32.44 -36.46
C ARG A 221 -76.14 32.10 -37.78
N ILE A 222 -76.03 30.81 -38.09
CA ILE A 222 -75.39 30.28 -39.31
C ILE A 222 -76.30 30.39 -40.55
N GLN A 223 -77.63 30.42 -40.42
CA GLN A 223 -78.54 30.65 -41.56
C GLN A 223 -78.35 32.02 -42.23
N ARG A 224 -77.80 33.02 -41.53
CA ARG A 224 -77.52 34.37 -42.07
C ARG A 224 -76.16 34.52 -42.75
N GLN A 225 -75.26 33.54 -42.61
CA GLN A 225 -73.94 33.54 -43.26
C GLN A 225 -73.90 32.60 -44.49
N LYS A 226 -74.80 31.61 -44.56
CA LYS A 226 -74.90 30.66 -45.68
C LYS A 226 -75.52 31.21 -46.97
N GLU A 227 -76.31 32.29 -46.91
CA GLU A 227 -76.76 33.00 -48.11
C GLU A 227 -75.61 33.71 -48.86
N HIS A 228 -74.47 33.97 -48.21
CA HIS A 228 -73.30 34.63 -48.80
C HIS A 228 -72.25 33.65 -49.37
N GLU A 229 -72.20 32.41 -48.85
CA GLU A 229 -71.27 31.36 -49.30
C GLU A 229 -71.81 30.57 -50.52
N GLU A 230 -73.12 30.61 -50.78
CA GLU A 230 -73.78 29.92 -51.91
C GLU A 230 -73.52 30.55 -53.28
N GLU A 231 -73.05 31.81 -53.36
CA GLU A 231 -72.59 32.44 -54.61
C GLU A 231 -71.16 32.03 -55.01
N LEU A 232 -70.33 31.61 -54.05
CA LEU A 232 -68.93 31.22 -54.30
C LEU A 232 -68.77 29.73 -54.67
N MET A 233 -69.69 28.87 -54.21
CA MET A 233 -69.62 27.41 -54.35
C MET A 233 -70.21 26.84 -55.65
N ARG A 234 -70.88 27.64 -56.48
CA ARG A 234 -71.32 27.23 -57.83
C ARG A 234 -70.15 26.96 -58.80
N MET A 235 -68.97 27.54 -58.54
CA MET A 235 -67.79 27.41 -59.41
C MET A 235 -66.96 26.13 -59.18
N GLN A 236 -67.06 25.49 -58.00
CA GLN A 236 -66.19 24.35 -57.66
C GLN A 236 -66.87 22.98 -57.86
N ALA A 237 -68.20 22.93 -57.96
CA ALA A 237 -68.99 21.68 -58.08
C ALA A 237 -68.89 20.96 -59.46
N GLN A 238 -68.18 21.53 -60.45
CA GLN A 238 -67.90 20.85 -61.72
C GLN A 238 -66.87 19.71 -61.56
N HIS A 239 -66.12 19.68 -60.46
CA HIS A 239 -65.11 18.65 -60.19
C HIS A 239 -65.62 17.43 -59.37
N GLU A 240 -66.77 17.52 -58.71
CA GLU A 240 -67.31 16.42 -57.88
C GLU A 240 -68.29 15.51 -58.61
N ALA A 241 -68.62 15.81 -59.87
CA ALA A 241 -69.48 14.97 -60.73
C ALA A 241 -68.94 13.52 -60.91
N ALA A 242 -67.66 13.28 -60.64
CA ALA A 242 -67.05 11.95 -60.63
C ALA A 242 -67.33 11.10 -59.37
N ALA A 243 -67.88 11.69 -58.29
CA ALA A 243 -68.29 10.98 -57.08
C ALA A 243 -69.74 10.47 -57.13
N ARG A 244 -70.57 11.04 -58.03
CA ARG A 244 -72.01 10.76 -58.15
C ARG A 244 -72.38 9.42 -58.79
N GLU A 245 -71.44 8.71 -59.43
CA GLU A 245 -71.75 7.38 -59.99
C GLU A 245 -71.79 6.26 -58.93
N ARG A 246 -71.17 6.45 -57.76
CA ARG A 246 -71.15 5.42 -56.69
C ARG A 246 -72.28 5.55 -55.66
N GLU A 247 -73.02 6.66 -55.66
CA GLU A 247 -74.21 6.86 -54.79
C GLU A 247 -75.53 6.35 -55.40
N MET A 248 -75.61 6.22 -56.73
CA MET A 248 -76.83 5.88 -57.48
C MET A 248 -77.25 4.39 -57.41
N GLU A 249 -76.42 3.52 -56.85
CA GLU A 249 -76.69 2.07 -56.73
C GLU A 249 -77.22 1.66 -55.35
N ILE A 250 -77.04 2.51 -54.33
CA ILE A 250 -77.56 2.31 -52.96
C ILE A 250 -78.96 2.93 -52.80
N GLN A 251 -79.29 3.97 -53.57
CA GLN A 251 -80.59 4.67 -53.53
C GLN A 251 -81.77 3.85 -54.07
N LYS A 252 -81.56 2.93 -55.01
CA LYS A 252 -82.66 2.14 -55.63
C LYS A 252 -83.30 1.08 -54.73
N ARG A 253 -82.74 0.79 -53.55
CA ARG A 253 -83.31 -0.14 -52.56
C ARG A 253 -84.01 0.55 -51.38
N GLU A 254 -83.87 1.87 -51.23
CA GLU A 254 -84.55 2.66 -50.20
C GLU A 254 -85.87 3.28 -50.70
N ASP A 255 -85.98 3.54 -52.01
CA ASP A 255 -87.17 4.16 -52.63
C ASP A 255 -88.43 3.27 -52.68
N GLU A 256 -88.29 1.94 -52.73
CA GLU A 256 -89.43 1.01 -52.77
C GLU A 256 -90.11 0.81 -51.39
N ARG A 257 -89.39 1.09 -50.29
CA ARG A 257 -89.92 0.98 -48.91
C ARG A 257 -90.61 2.28 -48.45
N LEU A 258 -90.28 3.42 -49.07
CA LEU A 258 -90.88 4.72 -48.79
C LEU A 258 -92.21 4.96 -49.53
N ALA A 259 -92.43 4.32 -50.68
CA ALA A 259 -93.66 4.48 -51.47
C ALA A 259 -94.92 3.89 -50.79
N LEU A 260 -94.79 2.80 -50.03
CA LEU A 260 -95.90 2.10 -49.35
C LEU A 260 -96.38 2.79 -48.04
N LEU A 261 -95.57 3.68 -47.46
CA LEU A 261 -95.89 4.43 -46.23
C LEU A 261 -96.46 5.83 -46.49
N ASN A 262 -96.25 6.40 -47.68
CA ASN A 262 -96.79 7.70 -48.07
C ASN A 262 -98.23 7.63 -48.60
N ALA A 263 -98.65 6.52 -49.23
CA ALA A 263 -100.04 6.31 -49.65
C ALA A 263 -101.05 6.28 -48.48
N LYS A 264 -100.63 5.82 -47.28
CA LYS A 264 -101.49 5.80 -46.06
C LYS A 264 -101.60 7.14 -45.33
N ARG A 265 -100.74 8.12 -45.62
CA ARG A 265 -100.74 9.44 -44.94
C ARG A 265 -101.55 10.49 -45.68
N GLU A 266 -101.73 10.36 -46.99
CA GLU A 266 -102.51 11.29 -47.79
C GLU A 266 -104.03 11.09 -47.62
N GLU A 267 -104.50 9.86 -47.37
CA GLU A 267 -105.91 9.56 -47.08
C GLU A 267 -106.39 10.13 -45.72
N GLN A 268 -105.53 10.19 -44.71
CA GLN A 268 -105.88 10.74 -43.38
C GLN A 268 -105.83 12.28 -43.34
N ALA A 269 -104.99 12.91 -44.17
CA ALA A 269 -104.88 14.37 -44.25
C ALA A 269 -106.09 15.05 -44.93
N ALA A 270 -106.81 14.34 -45.81
CA ALA A 270 -108.04 14.85 -46.44
C ALA A 270 -109.23 14.89 -45.46
N VAL A 271 -109.32 13.93 -44.53
CA VAL A 271 -110.40 13.84 -43.51
C VAL A 271 -110.28 14.94 -42.45
N HIS A 272 -109.07 15.34 -42.06
CA HIS A 272 -108.86 16.38 -41.04
C HIS A 272 -109.04 17.82 -41.55
N ARG A 273 -108.93 18.06 -42.87
CA ARG A 273 -109.18 19.39 -43.46
C ARG A 273 -110.68 19.73 -43.52
N ALA A 274 -111.55 18.75 -43.76
CA ALA A 274 -113.00 18.95 -43.73
C ALA A 274 -113.58 19.16 -42.32
N ALA A 275 -112.95 18.61 -41.27
CA ALA A 275 -113.40 18.76 -39.88
C ALA A 275 -112.97 20.10 -39.23
N ALA A 276 -111.92 20.75 -39.73
CA ALA A 276 -111.39 21.99 -39.17
C ALA A 276 -112.17 23.25 -39.58
N GLU A 277 -112.84 23.23 -40.75
CA GLU A 277 -113.64 24.36 -41.25
C GLU A 277 -115.03 24.44 -40.56
N ALA A 278 -115.60 23.30 -40.17
CA ALA A 278 -116.86 23.22 -39.41
C ALA A 278 -116.73 23.67 -37.92
N LEU A 279 -115.54 23.57 -37.32
CA LEU A 279 -115.29 23.97 -35.93
C LEU A 279 -115.03 25.48 -35.77
N ARG A 280 -114.54 26.15 -36.83
CA ARG A 280 -114.26 27.60 -36.82
C ARG A 280 -115.53 28.45 -36.71
N GLN A 281 -116.65 28.04 -37.31
CA GLN A 281 -117.91 28.80 -37.29
C GLN A 281 -118.73 28.62 -36.00
N ARG A 282 -118.36 27.67 -35.12
CA ARG A 282 -119.04 27.42 -33.83
C ARG A 282 -118.38 28.15 -32.65
N VAL A 283 -117.10 28.51 -32.77
CA VAL A 283 -116.29 29.17 -31.72
C VAL A 283 -116.54 30.68 -31.64
N GLU A 284 -117.00 31.32 -32.71
CA GLU A 284 -117.27 32.76 -32.72
C GLU A 284 -118.60 33.15 -32.04
N ARG A 285 -119.61 32.27 -32.05
CA ARG A 285 -120.91 32.52 -31.37
C ARG A 285 -120.92 32.22 -29.86
N VAL A 286 -119.84 31.66 -29.30
CA VAL A 286 -119.68 31.40 -27.86
C VAL A 286 -118.90 32.52 -27.14
N LYS A 287 -118.07 33.27 -27.88
CA LYS A 287 -117.22 34.35 -27.32
C LYS A 287 -117.99 35.59 -26.86
N GLU A 288 -119.24 35.77 -27.28
CA GLU A 288 -120.10 36.89 -26.84
C GLU A 288 -120.89 36.58 -25.56
N LYS A 289 -121.07 35.30 -25.18
CA LYS A 289 -121.76 34.90 -23.92
C LYS A 289 -120.83 34.73 -22.71
N ASP A 290 -119.52 34.70 -22.92
CA ASP A 290 -118.54 34.54 -21.83
C ASP A 290 -118.07 35.87 -21.19
N ARG A 291 -118.50 37.03 -21.71
CA ARG A 291 -118.18 38.35 -21.13
C ARG A 291 -118.92 38.66 -19.83
N GLU A 292 -120.10 38.08 -19.60
CA GLU A 292 -120.89 38.30 -18.38
C GLU A 292 -120.54 37.32 -17.23
N ARG A 293 -119.79 36.24 -17.51
CA ARG A 293 -119.37 35.22 -16.52
C ARG A 293 -118.05 35.55 -15.79
N LEU A 294 -117.34 36.59 -16.21
CA LEU A 294 -116.00 36.96 -15.72
C LEU A 294 -116.02 37.86 -14.48
N GLU A 295 -117.14 38.51 -14.15
CA GLU A 295 -117.24 39.41 -12.99
C GLU A 295 -117.44 38.67 -11.67
N MET A 296 -118.07 37.49 -11.68
CA MET A 296 -118.24 36.62 -10.50
C MET A 296 -116.99 35.80 -10.12
N LYS A 297 -115.90 35.81 -10.91
CA LYS A 297 -114.67 35.02 -10.68
C LYS A 297 -113.51 35.77 -9.99
N LYS A 298 -113.59 37.10 -9.85
CA LYS A 298 -112.53 37.92 -9.23
C LYS A 298 -112.32 37.65 -7.74
N MET A 299 -113.38 37.36 -6.98
CA MET A 299 -113.30 37.16 -5.51
C MET A 299 -112.68 35.81 -5.07
N VAL A 300 -112.50 34.84 -5.99
CA VAL A 300 -111.89 33.52 -5.69
C VAL A 300 -110.38 33.48 -6.00
N PHE A 301 -109.87 34.44 -6.80
CA PHE A 301 -108.46 34.48 -7.22
C PHE A 301 -107.53 35.00 -6.12
N GLU A 302 -107.99 35.96 -5.31
CA GLU A 302 -107.20 36.58 -4.22
C GLU A 302 -106.91 35.61 -3.06
N LYS A 303 -107.81 34.67 -2.76
CA LYS A 303 -107.56 33.64 -1.74
C LYS A 303 -106.54 32.57 -2.19
N LYS A 304 -106.31 32.40 -3.49
CA LYS A 304 -105.31 31.44 -4.04
C LYS A 304 -103.90 32.02 -4.10
N THR A 305 -103.73 33.32 -4.35
CA THR A 305 -102.41 33.98 -4.44
C THR A 305 -101.68 34.00 -3.09
N ALA A 306 -102.40 34.20 -1.97
CA ALA A 306 -101.82 34.17 -0.63
C ALA A 306 -101.20 32.80 -0.23
N LYS A 307 -101.76 31.69 -0.72
CA LYS A 307 -101.26 30.32 -0.43
C LYS A 307 -99.99 29.98 -1.21
N VAL A 308 -99.82 30.56 -2.39
CA VAL A 308 -98.61 30.39 -3.23
C VAL A 308 -97.43 31.14 -2.65
N ASN A 309 -97.63 32.37 -2.15
CA ASN A 309 -96.56 33.16 -1.53
C ASN A 309 -95.97 32.50 -0.27
N ARG A 310 -96.80 31.83 0.55
CA ARG A 310 -96.30 31.06 1.71
C ARG A 310 -95.43 29.85 1.34
N ARG A 311 -95.64 29.23 0.16
CA ARG A 311 -94.78 28.15 -0.33
C ARG A 311 -93.45 28.67 -0.87
N ARG A 312 -93.46 29.85 -1.51
CA ARG A 312 -92.25 30.48 -2.05
C ARG A 312 -91.27 30.92 -0.95
N ALA A 313 -91.78 31.54 0.12
CA ALA A 313 -90.96 31.94 1.27
C ALA A 313 -90.25 30.76 1.97
N ARG A 314 -90.92 29.60 2.07
CA ARG A 314 -90.32 28.38 2.66
C ARG A 314 -89.23 27.76 1.78
N PHE A 315 -89.31 27.93 0.46
CA PHE A 315 -88.32 27.44 -0.48
C PHE A 315 -87.08 28.35 -0.50
N GLU A 316 -87.28 29.67 -0.43
CA GLU A 316 -86.20 30.66 -0.36
C GLU A 316 -85.41 30.55 0.96
N ALA A 317 -86.07 30.30 2.09
CA ALA A 317 -85.41 30.06 3.38
C ALA A 317 -84.50 28.80 3.34
N LYS A 318 -84.99 27.68 2.79
CA LYS A 318 -84.19 26.46 2.64
C LYS A 318 -82.98 26.64 1.73
N ARG A 319 -83.15 27.40 0.64
CA ARG A 319 -82.06 27.71 -0.29
C ARG A 319 -80.99 28.61 0.35
N ALA A 320 -81.39 29.54 1.23
CA ALA A 320 -80.45 30.39 1.96
C ALA A 320 -79.62 29.58 2.99
N GLU A 321 -80.23 28.61 3.68
CA GLU A 321 -79.53 27.70 4.59
C GLU A 321 -78.53 26.78 3.86
N GLU A 322 -78.87 26.30 2.66
CA GLU A 322 -77.94 25.52 1.82
C GLU A 322 -76.74 26.37 1.37
N ILE A 323 -76.97 27.61 0.93
CA ILE A 323 -75.88 28.53 0.54
C ILE A 323 -74.96 28.83 1.74
N GLN A 324 -75.51 28.98 2.95
CA GLN A 324 -74.69 29.19 4.16
C GLN A 324 -73.83 27.96 4.48
N LYS A 325 -74.38 26.75 4.39
CA LYS A 325 -73.62 25.50 4.61
C LYS A 325 -72.49 25.35 3.58
N ASP A 326 -72.75 25.63 2.31
CA ASP A 326 -71.73 25.56 1.26
C ASP A 326 -70.57 26.56 1.49
N VAL A 327 -70.89 27.77 1.99
CA VAL A 327 -69.89 28.77 2.36
C VAL A 327 -69.07 28.34 3.57
N GLU A 328 -69.71 27.77 4.60
CA GLU A 328 -69.02 27.24 5.78
C GLU A 328 -68.12 26.05 5.45
N GLU A 329 -68.58 25.13 4.60
CA GLU A 329 -67.79 23.99 4.12
C GLU A 329 -66.59 24.44 3.28
N SER A 330 -66.77 25.44 2.41
CA SER A 330 -65.69 26.06 1.63
C SER A 330 -64.66 26.76 2.54
N GLN A 331 -65.12 27.48 3.56
CA GLN A 331 -64.22 28.11 4.55
C GLN A 331 -63.48 27.07 5.40
N ALA A 332 -64.14 25.98 5.80
CA ALA A 332 -63.51 24.88 6.52
C ALA A 332 -62.48 24.15 5.65
N HIS A 333 -62.78 23.94 4.36
CA HIS A 333 -61.84 23.39 3.40
C HIS A 333 -60.61 24.31 3.22
N MET A 334 -60.81 25.61 3.06
CA MET A 334 -59.72 26.59 2.97
C MET A 334 -58.84 26.64 4.22
N LYS A 335 -59.43 26.49 5.42
CA LYS A 335 -58.67 26.37 6.68
C LYS A 335 -57.82 25.10 6.69
N LYS A 336 -58.38 23.94 6.34
CA LYS A 336 -57.63 22.67 6.22
C LYS A 336 -56.49 22.74 5.21
N VAL A 337 -56.68 23.40 4.06
CA VAL A 337 -55.62 23.63 3.06
C VAL A 337 -54.52 24.53 3.64
N LYS A 338 -54.87 25.60 4.35
CA LYS A 338 -53.89 26.46 5.03
C LYS A 338 -53.11 25.71 6.12
N ASP A 339 -53.79 24.93 6.95
CA ASP A 339 -53.18 24.17 8.03
C ASP A 339 -52.23 23.09 7.49
N THR A 340 -52.59 22.40 6.40
CA THR A 340 -51.72 21.42 5.75
C THR A 340 -50.50 22.06 5.09
N LEU A 341 -50.64 23.24 4.48
CA LEU A 341 -49.52 24.01 3.96
C LEU A 341 -48.57 24.46 5.07
N LEU A 342 -49.09 24.99 6.18
CA LEU A 342 -48.29 25.38 7.35
C LEU A 342 -47.56 24.18 7.97
N ALA A 343 -48.24 23.04 8.13
CA ALA A 343 -47.64 21.81 8.63
C ALA A 343 -46.52 21.29 7.71
N ASN A 344 -46.68 21.45 6.38
CA ASN A 344 -45.62 21.10 5.43
C ASN A 344 -44.43 22.06 5.55
N ILE A 345 -44.67 23.37 5.65
CA ILE A 345 -43.61 24.38 5.86
C ILE A 345 -42.82 24.05 7.14
N GLN A 346 -43.50 23.79 8.25
CA GLN A 346 -42.86 23.39 9.51
C GLN A 346 -42.04 22.09 9.37
N LYS A 347 -42.54 21.09 8.63
CA LYS A 347 -41.77 19.87 8.34
C LYS A 347 -40.51 20.15 7.51
N TYR A 348 -40.58 21.08 6.55
CA TYR A 348 -39.41 21.49 5.77
C TYR A 348 -38.39 22.25 6.63
N GLU A 349 -38.83 23.15 7.50
CA GLU A 349 -37.97 23.86 8.44
C GLU A 349 -37.30 22.89 9.43
N GLN A 350 -38.05 21.95 10.00
CA GLN A 350 -37.49 20.91 10.88
C GLN A 350 -36.47 20.02 10.15
N ARG A 351 -36.75 19.63 8.89
CA ARG A 351 -35.78 18.89 8.08
C ARG A 351 -34.53 19.70 7.81
N LYS A 352 -34.67 20.99 7.50
CA LYS A 352 -33.55 21.90 7.27
C LYS A 352 -32.65 21.99 8.52
N VAL A 353 -33.24 22.23 9.69
CA VAL A 353 -32.51 22.25 10.97
C VAL A 353 -31.82 20.90 11.23
N GLN A 354 -32.50 19.77 10.99
CA GLN A 354 -31.88 18.44 11.14
C GLN A 354 -30.71 18.21 10.17
N PHE A 355 -30.77 18.75 8.95
CA PHE A 355 -29.66 18.67 8.01
C PHE A 355 -28.49 19.55 8.46
N GLU A 356 -28.74 20.77 8.92
CA GLU A 356 -27.72 21.67 9.48
C GLU A 356 -27.06 21.04 10.72
N GLU A 357 -27.82 20.46 11.64
CA GLU A 357 -27.27 19.74 12.79
C GLU A 357 -26.43 18.52 12.38
N LYS A 358 -26.88 17.75 11.38
CA LYS A 358 -26.12 16.62 10.85
C LYS A 358 -24.81 17.08 10.21
N GLU A 359 -24.84 18.19 9.49
CA GLU A 359 -23.66 18.77 8.87
C GLU A 359 -22.68 19.27 9.94
N GLN A 360 -23.16 19.98 10.96
CA GLN A 360 -22.33 20.41 12.10
C GLN A 360 -21.71 19.21 12.84
N LYS A 361 -22.48 18.17 13.13
CA LYS A 361 -21.97 16.92 13.73
C LYS A 361 -20.95 16.23 12.82
N ALA A 362 -21.15 16.26 11.51
CA ALA A 362 -20.19 15.70 10.55
C ALA A 362 -18.88 16.52 10.52
N ARG A 363 -18.97 17.85 10.54
CA ARG A 363 -17.80 18.75 10.63
C ARG A 363 -17.03 18.54 11.93
N GLN A 364 -17.71 18.50 13.08
CA GLN A 364 -17.08 18.21 14.37
C GLN A 364 -16.37 16.84 14.38
N ARG A 365 -16.99 15.81 13.79
CA ARG A 365 -16.35 14.49 13.65
C ARG A 365 -15.13 14.54 12.74
N GLN A 366 -15.19 15.29 11.64
CA GLN A 366 -14.04 15.47 10.76
C GLN A 366 -12.91 16.19 11.47
N GLU A 367 -13.19 17.26 12.20
CA GLU A 367 -12.22 17.99 13.02
C GLU A 367 -11.58 17.09 14.08
N GLN A 368 -12.37 16.27 14.78
CA GLN A 368 -11.87 15.27 15.72
C GLN A 368 -10.95 14.25 15.05
N ILE A 369 -11.33 13.71 13.88
CA ILE A 369 -10.50 12.78 13.11
C ILE A 369 -9.21 13.46 12.63
N HIS A 370 -9.28 14.73 12.20
CA HIS A 370 -8.10 15.50 11.80
C HIS A 370 -7.16 15.72 12.98
N TYR A 371 -7.69 16.13 14.12
CA TYR A 371 -6.94 16.28 15.37
C TYR A 371 -6.27 14.97 15.83
N GLU A 372 -7.00 13.85 15.79
CA GLU A 372 -6.46 12.52 16.11
C GLU A 372 -5.36 12.11 15.14
N ARG A 373 -5.54 12.34 13.83
CA ARG A 373 -4.52 12.06 12.81
C ARG A 373 -3.27 12.91 12.98
N GLU A 374 -3.42 14.18 13.34
CA GLU A 374 -2.30 15.06 13.61
C GLU A 374 -1.53 14.60 14.85
N ARG A 375 -2.24 14.23 15.93
CA ARG A 375 -1.63 13.65 17.13
C ARG A 375 -0.92 12.33 16.83
N GLU A 376 -1.52 11.44 16.04
CA GLU A 376 -0.87 10.21 15.58
C GLU A 376 0.34 10.48 14.69
N ALA A 377 0.26 11.45 13.78
CA ALA A 377 1.37 11.83 12.91
C ALA A 377 2.55 12.37 13.73
N GLN A 378 2.28 13.19 14.77
CA GLN A 378 3.28 13.62 15.73
C GLN A 378 3.89 12.43 16.49
N ARG A 379 3.07 11.49 16.98
CA ARG A 379 3.54 10.23 17.61
C ARG A 379 4.48 9.45 16.70
N ARG A 380 4.12 9.30 15.43
CA ARG A 380 4.95 8.58 14.45
C ARG A 380 6.25 9.31 14.16
N LYS A 381 6.22 10.63 13.98
CA LYS A 381 7.42 11.45 13.75
C LYS A 381 8.40 11.35 14.92
N GLU A 382 7.92 11.42 16.15
CA GLU A 382 8.75 11.30 17.34
C GLU A 382 9.33 9.89 17.51
N MET A 383 8.52 8.85 17.28
CA MET A 383 9.00 7.47 17.26
C MET A 383 10.08 7.24 16.21
N GLU A 384 9.89 7.76 15.00
CA GLU A 384 10.88 7.65 13.93
C GLU A 384 12.16 8.42 14.26
N ARG A 385 12.04 9.61 14.85
CA ARG A 385 13.18 10.39 15.33
C ARG A 385 13.99 9.62 16.37
N MET A 386 13.35 9.06 17.39
CA MET A 386 14.02 8.22 18.40
C MET A 386 14.73 7.03 17.76
N GLN A 387 14.08 6.32 16.82
CA GLN A 387 14.71 5.20 16.12
C GLN A 387 15.91 5.62 15.27
N ARG A 388 15.87 6.80 14.64
CA ARG A 388 17.02 7.33 13.90
C ARG A 388 18.17 7.65 14.84
N GLU A 389 17.89 8.36 15.94
CA GLU A 389 18.88 8.68 16.98
C GLU A 389 19.53 7.40 17.55
N GLU A 390 18.74 6.36 17.86
CA GLU A 390 19.23 5.05 18.29
C GLU A 390 20.17 4.39 17.26
N ARG A 391 19.83 4.45 15.97
CA ARG A 391 20.69 3.91 14.90
C ARG A 391 22.00 4.67 14.81
N PHE A 392 21.96 6.00 14.85
CA PHE A 392 23.16 6.84 14.82
C PHE A 392 24.05 6.53 16.03
N GLU A 393 23.50 6.47 17.23
CA GLU A 393 24.25 6.13 18.44
C GLU A 393 24.86 4.72 18.36
N THR A 394 24.15 3.76 17.77
CA THR A 394 24.67 2.40 17.55
C THR A 394 25.85 2.38 16.58
N ILE A 395 25.79 3.14 15.48
CA ILE A 395 26.89 3.28 14.53
C ILE A 395 28.10 3.92 15.21
N ILE A 396 27.89 5.02 15.94
CA ILE A 396 28.96 5.71 16.67
C ILE A 396 29.61 4.75 17.69
N ARG A 397 28.81 3.98 18.43
CA ARG A 397 29.32 2.96 19.36
C ARG A 397 30.21 1.94 18.66
N GLN A 398 29.78 1.42 17.50
CA GLN A 398 30.58 0.48 16.71
C GLN A 398 31.88 1.10 16.20
N GLN A 399 31.86 2.37 15.78
CA GLN A 399 33.06 3.10 15.38
C GLN A 399 34.05 3.24 16.54
N ARG A 400 33.59 3.65 17.74
CA ARG A 400 34.44 3.74 18.94
C ARG A 400 35.06 2.39 19.30
N ALA A 401 34.25 1.32 19.27
CA ALA A 401 34.74 -0.04 19.55
C ALA A 401 35.80 -0.48 18.53
N HIS A 402 35.60 -0.15 17.24
CA HIS A 402 36.56 -0.43 16.19
C HIS A 402 37.85 0.39 16.35
N GLU A 403 37.75 1.69 16.62
CA GLU A 403 38.90 2.57 16.90
C GLU A 403 39.74 2.04 18.06
N TYR A 404 39.10 1.58 19.13
CA TYR A 404 39.79 0.95 20.25
C TYR A 404 40.55 -0.31 19.83
N LYS A 405 39.93 -1.20 19.04
CA LYS A 405 40.59 -2.39 18.49
C LYS A 405 41.78 -2.03 17.62
N CYS A 406 41.65 -1.03 16.74
CA CYS A 406 42.75 -0.55 15.92
C CYS A 406 43.92 -0.02 16.77
N LYS A 407 43.65 0.76 17.82
CA LYS A 407 44.67 1.24 18.76
C LYS A 407 45.40 0.08 19.45
N ARG A 408 44.66 -0.94 19.92
CA ARG A 408 45.26 -2.14 20.53
C ARG A 408 46.15 -2.92 19.56
N ILE A 409 45.71 -3.10 18.32
CA ILE A 409 46.53 -3.74 17.27
C ILE A 409 47.78 -2.91 16.99
N GLN A 410 47.66 -1.57 16.95
CA GLN A 410 48.79 -0.68 16.74
C GLN A 410 49.81 -0.76 17.89
N GLU A 411 49.36 -0.78 19.14
CA GLU A 411 50.21 -0.98 20.32
C GLU A 411 50.94 -2.33 20.26
N GLN A 412 50.23 -3.39 19.85
CA GLN A 412 50.83 -4.72 19.66
C GLN A 412 51.91 -4.70 18.57
N ILE A 413 51.63 -4.08 17.41
CA ILE A 413 52.60 -3.94 16.32
C ILE A 413 53.83 -3.15 16.79
N LEU A 414 53.65 -2.08 17.57
CA LEU A 414 54.76 -1.30 18.12
C LEU A 414 55.62 -2.13 19.08
N ALA A 415 55.00 -2.88 19.99
CA ALA A 415 55.70 -3.79 20.89
C ALA A 415 56.47 -4.89 20.14
N GLU A 416 55.87 -5.51 19.13
CA GLU A 416 56.53 -6.50 18.26
C GLU A 416 57.69 -5.86 17.46
N ASN A 417 57.51 -4.63 16.99
CA ASN A 417 58.57 -3.87 16.32
C ASN A 417 59.75 -3.57 17.26
N GLU A 418 59.52 -3.31 18.54
CA GLU A 418 60.59 -3.14 19.53
C GLU A 418 61.36 -4.45 19.76
N VAL A 419 60.65 -5.58 19.89
CA VAL A 419 61.29 -6.90 20.01
C VAL A 419 62.11 -7.22 18.78
N THR A 420 61.58 -6.99 17.58
CA THR A 420 62.33 -7.23 16.33
C THR A 420 63.52 -6.30 16.17
N LYS A 421 63.44 -5.02 16.58
CA LYS A 421 64.59 -4.11 16.65
C LYS A 421 65.65 -4.64 17.61
N ALA A 422 65.28 -5.09 18.80
CA ALA A 422 66.20 -5.68 19.76
C ALA A 422 66.88 -6.95 19.22
N LEU A 423 66.15 -7.81 18.51
CA LEU A 423 66.70 -8.99 17.84
C LEU A 423 67.68 -8.61 16.72
N LYS A 424 67.35 -7.61 15.90
CA LYS A 424 68.25 -7.10 14.84
C LYS A 424 69.54 -6.55 15.42
N LEU A 425 69.49 -5.81 16.53
CA LEU A 425 70.68 -5.31 17.22
C LEU A 425 71.55 -6.46 17.75
N LYS A 426 70.96 -7.47 18.38
CA LYS A 426 71.68 -8.68 18.81
C LYS A 426 72.33 -9.42 17.63
N GLN A 427 71.62 -9.53 16.52
CA GLN A 427 72.15 -10.15 15.30
C GLN A 427 73.32 -9.35 14.72
N ALA A 428 73.23 -8.02 14.69
CA ALA A 428 74.32 -7.15 14.25
C ALA A 428 75.56 -7.31 15.15
N HIS A 429 75.38 -7.35 16.47
CA HIS A 429 76.47 -7.61 17.42
C HIS A 429 77.16 -8.96 17.16
N LEU A 430 76.38 -10.03 16.95
CA LEU A 430 76.93 -11.36 16.61
C LEU A 430 77.71 -11.35 15.29
N ILE A 431 77.26 -10.57 14.29
CA ILE A 431 77.99 -10.42 13.02
C ILE A 431 79.30 -9.65 13.24
N GLU A 432 79.30 -8.60 14.06
CA GLU A 432 80.51 -7.87 14.43
C GLU A 432 81.51 -8.74 15.20
N GLU A 433 81.05 -9.54 16.16
CA GLU A 433 81.88 -10.51 16.87
C GLU A 433 82.50 -11.52 15.90
N ARG A 434 81.71 -12.08 14.98
CA ARG A 434 82.23 -12.98 13.93
C ARG A 434 83.28 -12.29 13.06
N ARG A 435 83.09 -11.02 12.70
CA ARG A 435 84.06 -10.23 11.94
C ARG A 435 85.35 -10.01 12.73
N LYS A 436 85.27 -9.69 14.03
CA LYS A 436 86.43 -9.54 14.92
C LYS A 436 87.20 -10.85 15.02
N ILE A 437 86.52 -11.97 15.29
CA ILE A 437 87.15 -13.30 15.35
C ILE A 437 87.83 -13.65 14.02
N ALA A 438 87.17 -13.38 12.89
CA ALA A 438 87.75 -13.64 11.57
C ALA A 438 88.98 -12.75 11.29
N TYR A 439 88.95 -11.48 11.72
CA TYR A 439 90.08 -10.56 11.61
C TYR A 439 91.24 -11.00 12.49
N ASP A 440 90.99 -11.37 13.75
CA ASP A 440 92.00 -11.86 14.69
C ASP A 440 92.64 -13.16 14.18
N ALA A 441 91.84 -14.09 13.66
CA ALA A 441 92.35 -15.31 13.03
C ALA A 441 93.22 -15.01 11.80
N ARG A 442 92.83 -14.04 10.97
CA ARG A 442 93.65 -13.59 9.83
C ARG A 442 94.95 -12.96 10.28
N ARG A 443 94.93 -12.10 11.30
CA ARG A 443 96.11 -11.50 11.89
C ARG A 443 97.05 -12.55 12.47
N GLN A 444 96.53 -13.52 13.23
CA GLN A 444 97.31 -14.66 13.73
C GLN A 444 97.95 -15.44 12.58
N LYS A 445 97.22 -15.68 11.48
CA LYS A 445 97.76 -16.34 10.29
C LYS A 445 98.89 -15.52 9.64
N GLU A 446 98.74 -14.21 9.54
CA GLU A 446 99.78 -13.31 9.01
C GLU A 446 101.01 -13.26 9.93
N GLU A 447 100.83 -13.23 11.25
CA GLU A 447 101.90 -13.32 12.24
C GLU A 447 102.65 -14.66 12.18
N LEU A 448 101.92 -15.77 12.06
CA LEU A 448 102.48 -17.11 11.84
C LEU A 448 103.27 -17.16 10.52
N ALA A 449 102.70 -16.66 9.43
CA ALA A 449 103.36 -16.61 8.13
C ALA A 449 104.65 -15.77 8.21
N ALA A 450 104.61 -14.60 8.85
CA ALA A 450 105.79 -13.75 9.06
C ALA A 450 106.86 -14.40 9.96
N ARG A 451 106.47 -15.23 10.95
CA ARG A 451 107.41 -16.04 11.74
C ARG A 451 108.05 -17.14 10.88
N VAL A 452 107.24 -17.87 10.11
CA VAL A 452 107.73 -18.90 9.18
C VAL A 452 108.69 -18.29 8.15
N ASP A 453 108.38 -17.12 7.59
CA ASP A 453 109.26 -16.45 6.63
C ASP A 453 110.55 -15.94 7.27
N ARG A 454 110.53 -15.53 8.54
CA ARG A 454 111.75 -15.23 9.31
C ARG A 454 112.65 -16.47 9.46
N ILE A 455 112.08 -17.62 9.83
CA ILE A 455 112.80 -18.90 9.94
C ILE A 455 113.40 -19.30 8.58
N LYS A 456 112.63 -19.15 7.49
CA LYS A 456 113.11 -19.41 6.11
C LYS A 456 114.28 -18.49 5.73
N ARG A 457 114.18 -17.18 5.99
CA ARG A 457 115.25 -16.21 5.69
C ARG A 457 116.51 -16.44 6.53
N ALA A 458 116.37 -16.95 7.75
CA ALA A 458 117.50 -17.33 8.60
C ALA A 458 118.24 -18.60 8.11
N GLY A 459 117.78 -19.26 7.03
CA GLY A 459 118.43 -20.44 6.46
C GLY A 459 118.31 -21.72 7.30
N GLN A 460 117.60 -21.67 8.44
CA GLN A 460 117.39 -22.79 9.36
C GLN A 460 116.04 -23.46 9.15
N PHE A 461 115.68 -23.73 7.89
CA PHE A 461 114.42 -24.43 7.58
C PHE A 461 114.57 -25.93 7.87
N ASN A 462 114.54 -26.29 9.15
CA ASN A 462 114.50 -27.66 9.63
C ASN A 462 113.13 -27.91 10.29
N PRO A 463 112.35 -28.93 9.89
CA PRO A 463 111.01 -29.19 10.41
C PRO A 463 110.95 -29.31 11.93
N GLN A 464 112.03 -29.77 12.58
CA GLN A 464 112.11 -29.88 14.03
C GLN A 464 112.16 -28.51 14.74
N THR A 465 112.73 -27.47 14.11
CA THR A 465 112.83 -26.11 14.66
C THR A 465 111.49 -25.38 14.63
N LEU A 466 110.71 -25.57 13.55
CA LEU A 466 109.33 -25.06 13.44
C LEU A 466 108.44 -25.60 14.55
N MET A 467 108.57 -26.88 14.88
CA MET A 467 107.77 -27.51 15.93
C MET A 467 108.11 -26.97 17.32
N ARG A 468 109.40 -26.70 17.57
CA ARG A 468 109.89 -26.15 18.84
C ARG A 468 109.45 -24.70 19.06
N GLU A 469 109.44 -23.86 18.02
CA GLU A 469 109.03 -22.45 18.11
C GLU A 469 107.51 -22.25 18.20
N PHE A 470 106.72 -23.16 17.62
CA PHE A 470 105.26 -23.10 17.68
C PHE A 470 104.65 -23.92 18.84
N ASN A 471 105.47 -24.50 19.72
CA ASN A 471 105.04 -25.40 20.80
C ASN A 471 104.09 -26.51 20.32
N LEU A 472 104.28 -26.98 19.09
CA LEU A 472 103.49 -28.07 18.53
C LEU A 472 104.16 -29.37 18.95
N THR A 473 103.49 -30.18 19.76
CA THR A 473 103.87 -31.58 19.97
C THR A 473 103.60 -32.36 18.70
N MET A 474 104.55 -33.21 18.27
CA MET A 474 104.32 -34.16 17.18
C MET A 474 103.03 -34.90 17.49
N PRO A 475 102.06 -34.99 16.55
CA PRO A 475 100.96 -35.93 16.72
C PRO A 475 101.63 -37.28 16.91
N GLU A 476 101.53 -37.83 18.13
CA GLU A 476 101.96 -39.19 18.38
C GLU A 476 101.25 -40.03 17.33
N VAL A 477 102.05 -40.81 16.59
CA VAL A 477 101.53 -41.79 15.65
C VAL A 477 100.85 -42.85 16.50
N ASN A 478 99.62 -42.58 16.92
CA ASN A 478 98.72 -43.57 17.46
C ASN A 478 98.40 -44.51 16.30
N THR A 479 99.20 -45.57 16.21
CA THR A 479 98.93 -46.80 15.46
C THR A 479 97.82 -47.62 16.12
N GLU A 480 96.94 -47.00 16.88
CA GLU A 480 95.65 -47.60 17.20
C GLU A 480 94.80 -47.56 15.94
N LYS A 481 94.69 -48.74 15.32
CA LYS A 481 93.62 -49.10 14.39
C LYS A 481 92.29 -48.59 14.97
N ALA A 482 91.88 -47.41 14.55
CA ALA A 482 90.51 -46.95 14.72
C ALA A 482 89.64 -47.98 14.00
N ARG A 483 89.02 -48.86 14.80
CA ARG A 483 87.86 -49.64 14.36
C ARG A 483 86.90 -48.66 13.68
N PRO A 484 86.28 -49.02 12.56
CA PRO A 484 85.24 -48.20 11.96
C PRO A 484 84.15 -48.01 13.00
N THR A 485 84.02 -46.79 13.53
CA THR A 485 82.80 -46.37 14.23
C THR A 485 81.64 -46.61 13.27
N PRO A 486 80.62 -47.39 13.66
CA PRO A 486 79.50 -47.65 12.79
C PRO A 486 78.79 -46.32 12.52
N VAL A 487 78.68 -45.98 11.24
CA VAL A 487 77.74 -44.97 10.75
C VAL A 487 76.41 -45.21 11.46
N PRO A 488 75.81 -44.21 12.15
CA PRO A 488 74.46 -44.37 12.66
C PRO A 488 73.58 -44.69 11.45
N ARG A 489 73.11 -45.94 11.39
CA ARG A 489 72.12 -46.38 10.43
C ARG A 489 70.96 -45.40 10.53
N ARG A 490 70.64 -44.73 9.41
CA ARG A 490 69.33 -44.14 9.18
C ARG A 490 68.28 -45.09 9.76
N PRO A 491 67.44 -44.66 10.72
CA PRO A 491 66.27 -45.45 11.06
C PRO A 491 65.46 -45.60 9.76
N LYS A 492 65.27 -46.85 9.34
CA LYS A 492 64.32 -47.20 8.30
C LYS A 492 62.97 -46.64 8.76
N ALA A 493 62.38 -45.82 7.91
CA ALA A 493 60.97 -45.48 7.99
C ALA A 493 60.15 -46.77 8.01
N THR A 494 59.76 -47.22 9.19
CA THR A 494 58.57 -48.05 9.33
C THR A 494 57.40 -47.14 9.02
N GLN A 495 56.79 -47.38 7.87
CA GLN A 495 55.43 -46.93 7.58
C GLN A 495 54.51 -47.57 8.61
N ALA A 496 54.38 -46.94 9.78
CA ALA A 496 53.19 -47.07 10.59
C ALA A 496 52.21 -46.05 10.03
N LYS A 497 51.12 -46.55 9.43
CA LYS A 497 49.86 -45.84 9.32
C LYS A 497 49.43 -45.46 10.75
N SER A 498 49.90 -44.32 11.25
CA SER A 498 49.19 -43.60 12.30
C SER A 498 48.30 -42.61 11.60
N GLU A 499 47.00 -42.82 11.76
CA GLU A 499 45.95 -41.89 11.41
C GLU A 499 46.30 -40.48 11.89
N PRO A 500 45.91 -39.43 11.17
CA PRO A 500 46.12 -38.07 11.64
C PRO A 500 45.26 -37.87 12.88
N GLU A 501 45.90 -37.73 14.04
CA GLU A 501 45.30 -36.98 15.16
C GLU A 501 45.06 -35.57 14.64
N GLN A 502 43.81 -35.34 14.25
CA GLN A 502 43.27 -34.01 13.99
C GLN A 502 43.43 -33.21 15.28
N SER A 503 44.12 -32.08 15.19
CA SER A 503 44.18 -31.10 16.27
C SER A 503 42.76 -30.69 16.64
N ASP A 504 42.39 -30.90 17.91
CA ASP A 504 41.09 -30.52 18.50
C ASP A 504 40.73 -29.03 18.27
N ASP A 505 41.71 -28.18 17.98
CA ASP A 505 41.52 -26.75 17.70
C ASP A 505 40.91 -26.46 16.31
N GLU A 506 41.13 -27.31 15.30
CA GLU A 506 40.49 -27.16 13.98
C GLU A 506 39.10 -27.83 13.95
N GLU A 507 38.89 -28.84 14.80
CA GLU A 507 37.57 -29.43 14.99
C GLU A 507 36.64 -28.48 15.76
N GLU A 508 37.11 -27.67 16.71
CA GLU A 508 36.28 -26.64 17.36
C GLU A 508 35.77 -25.56 16.40
N GLU A 509 36.58 -25.11 15.43
CA GLU A 509 36.18 -24.06 14.47
C GLU A 509 35.27 -24.61 13.36
N ALA A 510 35.52 -25.84 12.90
CA ALA A 510 34.65 -26.57 11.98
C ALA A 510 33.33 -26.99 12.65
N ASN A 511 33.34 -27.31 13.95
CA ASN A 511 32.16 -27.64 14.74
C ASN A 511 31.39 -26.37 15.15
N HIS A 512 32.03 -25.20 15.32
CA HIS A 512 31.35 -23.90 15.45
C HIS A 512 30.65 -23.48 14.14
N GLN A 513 31.27 -23.73 12.97
CA GLN A 513 30.63 -23.49 11.68
C GLN A 513 29.52 -24.51 11.37
N ARG A 514 29.65 -25.78 11.79
CA ARG A 514 28.57 -26.79 11.72
C ARG A 514 27.43 -26.51 12.71
N GLN A 515 27.71 -26.05 13.93
CA GLN A 515 26.69 -25.62 14.89
C GLN A 515 25.96 -24.36 14.42
N ARG A 516 26.64 -23.40 13.77
CA ARG A 516 25.99 -22.25 13.12
C ARG A 516 25.08 -22.65 11.94
N ARG A 517 25.43 -23.69 11.18
CA ARG A 517 24.56 -24.25 10.13
C ARG A 517 23.42 -25.12 10.69
N ALA A 518 23.61 -25.80 11.82
CA ALA A 518 22.58 -26.58 12.50
C ALA A 518 21.57 -25.70 13.26
N TYR A 519 21.99 -24.58 13.86
CA TYR A 519 21.09 -23.60 14.50
C TYR A 519 20.23 -22.84 13.48
N ARG A 520 20.66 -22.75 12.21
CA ARG A 520 19.82 -22.18 11.14
C ARG A 520 18.73 -23.14 10.63
N LYS A 521 18.78 -24.43 11.03
CA LYS A 521 17.77 -25.46 10.68
C LYS A 521 16.89 -25.92 11.83
N LYS A 522 17.05 -25.38 13.04
CA LYS A 522 16.08 -25.54 14.14
C LYS A 522 15.55 -24.17 14.56
N ARG A 523 14.72 -23.58 13.70
CA ARG A 523 13.66 -22.70 14.21
C ARG A 523 12.66 -23.59 14.92
N PRO A 524 12.39 -23.41 16.22
CA PRO A 524 11.19 -23.99 16.80
C PRO A 524 10.00 -23.34 16.09
N ALA A 525 9.17 -24.17 15.47
CA ALA A 525 7.80 -23.80 15.12
C ALA A 525 7.09 -23.42 16.43
N THR A 526 7.21 -22.16 16.82
CA THR A 526 6.55 -21.60 18.00
C THR A 526 5.58 -20.54 17.54
N SER A 527 4.36 -20.69 18.02
CA SER A 527 3.18 -19.87 17.78
C SER A 527 2.62 -19.91 16.37
N ALA A 528 2.03 -21.07 16.04
CA ALA A 528 0.68 -21.02 15.49
C ALA A 528 -0.11 -19.98 16.28
N GLY A 529 -0.60 -18.95 15.58
CA GLY A 529 -1.34 -17.86 16.17
C GLY A 529 -2.47 -18.41 17.02
N ALA A 530 -2.42 -18.09 18.31
CA ALA A 530 -3.55 -18.22 19.19
C ALA A 530 -4.75 -17.54 18.52
N VAL A 531 -5.71 -18.37 18.11
CA VAL A 531 -7.06 -17.95 17.77
C VAL A 531 -7.57 -17.23 19.01
N LYS A 532 -7.60 -15.90 18.94
CA LYS A 532 -8.27 -15.09 19.95
C LYS A 532 -9.69 -15.61 20.03
N ALA A 533 -10.05 -16.09 21.22
CA ALA A 533 -11.42 -16.43 21.57
C ALA A 533 -12.34 -15.28 21.11
N HIS A 534 -13.31 -15.62 20.28
CA HIS A 534 -14.41 -14.73 19.96
C HIS A 534 -15.13 -14.37 21.27
N PRO A 535 -15.56 -13.11 21.46
CA PRO A 535 -16.46 -12.78 22.55
C PRO A 535 -17.73 -13.62 22.39
N ALA A 536 -18.06 -14.40 23.42
CA ALA A 536 -19.30 -15.16 23.48
C ALA A 536 -20.48 -14.19 23.29
N GLY A 537 -21.23 -14.34 22.19
CA GLY A 537 -22.44 -13.54 21.94
C GLY A 537 -22.77 -13.14 20.51
N MET A 538 -22.01 -13.53 19.47
CA MET A 538 -22.37 -13.21 18.08
C MET A 538 -22.87 -14.44 17.31
N SER A 539 -24.00 -14.28 16.62
CA SER A 539 -24.63 -15.34 15.84
C SER A 539 -23.77 -15.73 14.62
N PRO A 540 -23.78 -17.00 14.18
CA PRO A 540 -23.02 -17.46 13.01
C PRO A 540 -23.35 -16.72 11.70
N SER A 541 -24.52 -16.07 11.62
CA SER A 541 -24.97 -15.25 10.48
C SER A 541 -24.18 -13.93 10.33
N ASP A 542 -23.71 -13.35 11.43
CA ASP A 542 -23.13 -12.00 11.42
C ASP A 542 -21.61 -12.01 11.19
N ALA A 543 -20.93 -13.11 11.55
CA ALA A 543 -19.51 -13.30 11.31
C ALA A 543 -19.17 -13.37 9.80
N ALA A 544 -20.05 -13.96 8.99
CA ALA A 544 -19.87 -14.07 7.54
C ALA A 544 -19.95 -12.70 6.81
N LYS A 545 -20.77 -11.77 7.31
CA LYS A 545 -20.91 -10.42 6.71
C LYS A 545 -19.73 -9.50 7.01
N HIS A 546 -19.03 -9.70 8.13
CA HIS A 546 -17.91 -8.85 8.55
C HIS A 546 -16.59 -9.16 7.83
N LEU A 547 -16.38 -10.42 7.41
CA LEU A 547 -15.20 -10.84 6.64
C LEU A 547 -15.27 -10.44 5.16
N GLY A 548 -16.48 -10.36 4.57
CA GLY A 548 -16.67 -9.96 3.17
C GLY A 548 -16.44 -8.45 2.89
N ARG A 549 -16.65 -7.57 3.88
CA ARG A 549 -16.44 -6.12 3.72
C ARG A 549 -14.97 -5.69 3.83
N HIS A 550 -14.17 -6.33 4.68
CA HIS A 550 -12.76 -5.92 4.84
C HIS A 550 -11.83 -6.39 3.70
N ALA A 551 -12.16 -7.49 3.01
CA ALA A 551 -11.39 -7.96 1.87
C ALA A 551 -11.58 -7.07 0.62
N SER A 552 -12.80 -6.56 0.40
CA SER A 552 -13.12 -5.70 -0.74
C SER A 552 -12.62 -4.25 -0.56
N GLU A 553 -12.51 -3.76 0.68
CA GLU A 553 -11.99 -2.41 0.95
C GLU A 553 -10.45 -2.32 0.90
N ARG A 554 -9.73 -3.42 1.21
CA ARG A 554 -8.26 -3.48 1.06
C ARG A 554 -7.81 -3.57 -0.40
N LEU A 555 -8.61 -4.19 -1.28
CA LEU A 555 -8.31 -4.32 -2.71
C LEU A 555 -8.58 -3.03 -3.52
N ARG A 556 -9.35 -2.07 -2.99
CA ARG A 556 -9.55 -0.77 -3.65
C ARG A 556 -8.47 0.27 -3.31
N LYS A 557 -7.73 0.12 -2.20
CA LYS A 557 -6.68 1.06 -1.77
C LYS A 557 -5.27 0.77 -2.31
N SER A 558 -5.07 -0.33 -3.02
CA SER A 558 -3.77 -0.71 -3.60
C SER A 558 -3.63 -0.46 -5.11
N ARG A 559 -4.63 0.20 -5.74
CA ARG A 559 -4.62 0.54 -7.18
C ARG A 559 -4.39 2.03 -7.49
N SER A 560 -3.99 2.86 -6.53
CA SER A 560 -3.38 4.14 -6.88
C SER A 560 -1.91 3.90 -7.14
N THR A 561 -1.52 3.84 -8.42
CA THR A 561 -0.14 4.13 -8.78
C THR A 561 0.23 5.47 -8.15
N PRO A 562 1.40 5.60 -7.50
CA PRO A 562 1.82 6.89 -6.99
C PRO A 562 1.83 7.85 -8.18
N LYS A 563 0.98 8.89 -8.15
CA LYS A 563 1.12 10.04 -9.05
C LYS A 563 2.45 10.68 -8.67
N VAL A 564 3.52 10.27 -9.34
CA VAL A 564 4.82 10.95 -9.25
C VAL A 564 4.56 12.35 -9.79
N GLY A 565 4.52 13.33 -8.90
CA GLY A 565 4.43 14.73 -9.28
C GLY A 565 5.64 15.11 -10.15
N PRO A 566 5.56 16.22 -10.90
CA PRO A 566 6.69 16.68 -11.69
C PRO A 566 7.93 16.82 -10.79
N LEU A 567 9.03 16.17 -11.20
CA LEU A 567 10.31 16.26 -10.50
C LEU A 567 10.74 17.73 -10.43
N SER A 568 11.21 18.17 -9.26
CA SER A 568 11.84 19.48 -9.16
C SER A 568 13.05 19.54 -10.11
N ARG A 569 13.38 20.76 -10.59
CA ARG A 569 14.50 20.95 -11.51
C ARG A 569 15.83 20.40 -10.96
N ASP A 570 16.05 20.55 -9.66
CA ASP A 570 17.26 20.08 -8.98
C ASP A 570 17.27 18.55 -8.83
N SER A 571 16.11 17.95 -8.54
CA SER A 571 15.96 16.49 -8.49
C SER A 571 16.19 15.86 -9.86
N PHE A 572 15.66 16.48 -10.93
CA PHE A 572 15.89 16.03 -12.31
C PHE A 572 17.37 16.13 -12.69
N LYS A 573 18.04 17.23 -12.33
CA LYS A 573 19.47 17.42 -12.59
C LYS A 573 20.33 16.35 -11.89
N ARG A 574 20.08 16.09 -10.61
CA ARG A 574 20.78 15.03 -9.86
C ARG A 574 20.53 13.64 -10.45
N LEU A 575 19.31 13.35 -10.91
CA LEU A 575 19.00 12.07 -11.56
C LEU A 575 19.73 11.90 -12.90
N MET A 576 19.86 12.96 -13.69
CA MET A 576 20.65 12.94 -14.94
C MET A 576 22.15 12.78 -14.66
N GLU A 577 22.67 13.45 -13.62
CA GLU A 577 24.07 13.32 -13.18
C GLU A 577 24.35 11.88 -12.70
N CYS A 578 23.44 11.27 -11.94
CA CYS A 578 23.54 9.86 -11.56
C CYS A 578 23.41 8.93 -12.77
N GLY A 579 22.49 9.18 -13.71
CA GLY A 579 22.34 8.38 -14.92
C GLY A 579 23.62 8.35 -15.77
N HIS A 580 24.27 9.51 -15.94
CA HIS A 580 25.56 9.59 -16.61
C HIS A 580 26.70 8.91 -15.86
N ALA A 581 26.68 8.91 -14.52
CA ALA A 581 27.69 8.20 -13.72
C ALA A 581 27.60 6.67 -13.83
N TYR A 582 26.46 6.14 -14.31
CA TYR A 582 26.21 4.70 -14.42
C TYR A 582 25.89 4.25 -15.86
N ASP A 583 26.13 5.09 -16.88
CA ASP A 583 25.82 4.82 -18.30
C ASP A 583 24.37 4.34 -18.54
N ILE A 584 23.42 4.90 -17.80
CA ILE A 584 21.99 4.60 -17.96
C ILE A 584 21.36 5.68 -18.84
N ASP A 585 20.68 5.27 -19.92
CA ASP A 585 19.89 6.19 -20.75
C ASP A 585 18.66 6.68 -19.99
N MET A 586 18.64 7.97 -19.69
CA MET A 586 17.61 8.67 -18.92
C MET A 586 16.72 9.57 -19.80
N THR A 587 16.78 9.43 -21.14
CA THR A 587 16.00 10.24 -22.09
C THR A 587 14.49 10.07 -21.97
N TRP A 588 14.02 8.98 -21.34
CA TRP A 588 12.61 8.71 -21.06
C TRP A 588 12.05 9.50 -19.86
N LEU A 589 12.89 10.18 -19.07
CA LEU A 589 12.41 11.01 -17.96
C LEU A 589 11.76 12.30 -18.46
N PRO A 590 10.52 12.61 -18.04
CA PRO A 590 9.82 13.82 -18.47
C PRO A 590 10.55 15.06 -17.96
N ARG A 591 10.86 15.98 -18.88
CA ARG A 591 11.54 17.24 -18.55
C ARG A 591 10.67 18.07 -17.59
N PRO A 592 11.24 18.69 -16.55
CA PRO A 592 10.49 19.53 -15.64
C PRO A 592 9.87 20.70 -16.40
N VAL A 593 8.56 20.90 -16.23
CA VAL A 593 7.82 22.00 -16.84
C VAL A 593 8.39 23.30 -16.29
N LYS A 594 8.82 24.21 -17.17
CA LYS A 594 9.28 25.55 -16.76
C LYS A 594 8.10 26.26 -16.11
N SER A 595 8.17 26.55 -14.82
CA SER A 595 7.17 27.39 -14.15
C SER A 595 7.19 28.78 -14.80
N GLU A 596 6.03 29.28 -15.21
CA GLU A 596 5.86 30.58 -15.86
C GLU A 596 6.32 31.79 -15.02
N SER A 597 6.68 31.56 -13.75
CA SER A 597 7.26 32.54 -12.84
C SER A 597 8.61 33.13 -13.26
N SER A 598 9.27 32.62 -14.32
CA SER A 598 10.51 33.19 -14.84
C SER A 598 10.36 34.03 -16.11
N ARG A 599 9.13 34.39 -16.52
CA ARG A 599 8.87 35.27 -17.68
C ARG A 599 8.51 36.71 -17.31
N ILE A 600 8.51 37.03 -16.02
CA ILE A 600 8.33 38.39 -15.51
C ILE A 600 9.62 38.78 -14.78
N ALA A 601 10.64 39.12 -15.56
CA ALA A 601 11.84 39.86 -15.14
C ALA A 601 12.46 40.49 -16.38
#